data_AF-A0A2V7MU80-F1
#
_entry.id   AF-A0A2V7MU80-F1
#
_cell.length_a   1.000
_cell.length_b   1.000
_cell.length_c   1.000
_cell.angle_alpha   90.00
_cell.angle_beta   90.00
_cell.angle_gamma   90.00
#
_symmetry.space_group_name_H-M   'P 1'
#
loop_
_entity.id
_entity.type
_entity.pdbx_description
1 polymer ?
#
loop_
_entity_poly.entity_id
_entity_poly.type
_entity_poly.pdbx_seq_one_letter_code
_entity_poly.pdbx_strand_id
1 'polypeptide(L)'
;MRLLLGGGMALALLAAACSDNSVAPKSPANPQATAAELAALGTVFNAAPLQSLSSVSGSITPSAPAPLAALALAGSTNPLDHSTRLQPYARRIDAARVFARLLKPEMSVNAVAALFPPAFVGKTFEWDFTTLQYDTTARTGAPGNGVRFILYAIDPLTLQPAGPAPGTEVGYIDLKDEGSASQPKVHVIVAGVGGTPVYVDYTVTLTSQSASSVKITTAGYITNAAGSPDSLRFSGAISASGSTTSVSVTEDVSFDVNSHEIHVRNWQRVTLTQTTLSLRISFRFEHAGEVITLDGALDVNGSDVSGTVTSKVDGGLYATCSVTGTSNSFTLTCQGADADGLSADDNAALDALGSAAGGVTSIFEGILGPAIGVLGA
;
A
#
# COMPACT_ATOMS: atom_id res chain seq x y z
N MET A 1 -44.22 -2.99 69.34
CA MET A 1 -43.78 -4.20 70.09
C MET A 1 -42.69 -4.84 69.23
N ARG A 2 -41.42 -4.41 69.33
CA ARG A 2 -40.32 -5.03 70.12
C ARG A 2 -40.26 -6.55 69.87
N LEU A 3 -39.17 -7.22 69.48
CA LEU A 3 -37.71 -6.98 69.52
C LEU A 3 -37.06 -8.22 68.80
N LEU A 4 -36.03 -8.18 67.93
CA LEU A 4 -34.56 -8.32 68.15
C LEU A 4 -33.97 -8.83 66.79
N LEU A 5 -32.95 -8.24 66.13
CA LEU A 5 -31.49 -8.12 66.37
C LEU A 5 -30.59 -9.23 65.78
N GLY A 6 -29.59 -8.81 64.97
CA GLY A 6 -28.38 -9.55 64.54
C GLY A 6 -28.26 -9.70 63.01
N GLY A 7 -27.24 -9.25 62.26
CA GLY A 7 -25.86 -8.81 62.55
C GLY A 7 -24.84 -9.73 61.84
N GLY A 8 -24.02 -9.19 60.92
CA GLY A 8 -22.81 -9.85 60.32
C GLY A 8 -22.93 -10.08 58.80
N MET A 9 -22.36 -9.26 57.92
CA MET A 9 -20.94 -9.11 57.51
C MET A 9 -20.43 -10.25 56.59
N ALA A 10 -20.07 -9.81 55.37
CA ALA A 10 -19.47 -10.45 54.19
C ALA A 10 -18.75 -11.81 54.33
N LEU A 11 -18.96 -12.69 53.33
CA LEU A 11 -17.90 -13.54 52.80
C LEU A 11 -17.89 -13.46 51.27
N ALA A 12 -16.81 -12.92 50.74
CA ALA A 12 -16.42 -12.97 49.34
C ALA A 12 -16.16 -14.41 48.93
N LEU A 13 -16.84 -14.88 47.89
CA LEU A 13 -16.41 -16.05 47.12
C LEU A 13 -15.65 -15.54 45.91
N LEU A 14 -14.35 -15.38 46.11
CA LEU A 14 -13.34 -15.36 45.07
C LEU A 14 -13.43 -16.69 44.30
N ALA A 15 -14.22 -16.71 43.23
CA ALA A 15 -13.98 -17.65 42.15
C ALA A 15 -12.71 -17.16 41.45
N ALA A 16 -11.64 -17.94 41.57
CA ALA A 16 -10.38 -17.73 40.89
C ALA A 16 -10.64 -17.59 39.39
N ALA A 17 -10.61 -16.34 38.90
CA ALA A 17 -10.55 -16.05 37.49
C ALA A 17 -9.19 -16.53 37.00
N CYS A 18 -9.21 -17.44 36.02
CA CYS A 18 -8.06 -17.71 35.17
C CYS A 18 -7.50 -16.36 34.72
N SER A 19 -6.20 -16.15 34.95
CA SER A 19 -5.46 -14.97 34.57
C SER A 19 -5.29 -14.94 33.05
N ASP A 20 -6.35 -14.61 32.32
CA ASP A 20 -6.25 -14.05 30.99
C ASP A 20 -6.40 -12.54 31.18
N ASN A 21 -5.35 -11.77 30.87
CA ASN A 21 -5.39 -10.31 30.94
C ASN A 21 -6.60 -9.81 30.12
N SER A 22 -7.72 -9.54 30.78
CA SER A 22 -8.90 -8.98 30.14
C SER A 22 -8.52 -7.59 29.66
N VAL A 23 -8.28 -7.46 28.36
CA VAL A 23 -8.00 -6.17 27.74
C VAL A 23 -9.25 -5.32 27.92
N ALA A 24 -9.15 -4.25 28.70
CA ALA A 24 -10.30 -3.40 29.01
C ALA A 24 -10.84 -2.74 27.72
N PRO A 25 -12.17 -2.61 27.57
CA PRO A 25 -12.75 -1.89 26.45
C PRO A 25 -12.27 -0.44 26.40
N LYS A 26 -11.99 0.07 25.20
CA LYS A 26 -11.65 1.47 24.96
C LYS A 26 -12.05 1.90 23.55
N SER A 27 -12.73 3.04 23.48
CA SER A 27 -13.13 3.69 22.22
C SER A 27 -12.23 4.89 21.93
N PRO A 28 -12.12 5.35 20.67
CA PRO A 28 -11.42 6.58 20.33
C PRO A 28 -12.01 7.77 21.08
N ALA A 29 -11.17 8.72 21.49
CA ALA A 29 -11.64 9.91 22.19
C ALA A 29 -12.60 10.77 21.33
N ASN A 30 -12.40 10.77 20.02
CA ASN A 30 -13.29 11.42 19.03
C ASN A 30 -13.28 10.64 17.70
N PRO A 31 -14.17 9.66 17.54
CA PRO A 31 -14.22 8.80 16.35
C PRO A 31 -14.37 9.58 15.02
N GLN A 32 -15.13 10.68 15.01
CA GLN A 32 -15.33 11.50 13.81
C GLN A 32 -14.08 12.27 13.41
N ALA A 33 -13.34 12.81 14.39
CA ALA A 33 -12.06 13.46 14.12
C ALA A 33 -11.05 12.45 13.55
N THR A 34 -10.97 11.25 14.13
CA THR A 34 -10.14 10.16 13.60
C THR A 34 -10.47 9.84 12.14
N ALA A 35 -11.76 9.73 11.80
CA ALA A 35 -12.19 9.47 10.42
C ALA A 35 -11.79 10.61 9.45
N ALA A 36 -11.91 11.87 9.89
CA ALA A 36 -11.53 13.03 9.08
C ALA A 36 -10.01 13.08 8.81
N GLU A 37 -9.19 12.80 9.82
CA GLU A 37 -7.71 12.77 9.69
C GLU A 37 -7.25 11.64 8.75
N LEU A 38 -7.86 10.46 8.85
CA LEU A 38 -7.59 9.36 7.93
C LEU A 38 -7.97 9.70 6.48
N ALA A 39 -9.05 10.45 6.28
CA ALA A 39 -9.43 10.96 4.96
C ALA A 39 -8.45 12.04 4.45
N ALA A 40 -7.89 12.86 5.34
CA ALA A 40 -6.93 13.91 5.01
C ALA A 40 -5.62 13.35 4.42
N LEU A 41 -5.21 12.13 4.80
CA LEU A 41 -4.06 11.44 4.20
C LEU A 41 -4.13 11.33 2.67
N GLY A 42 -5.35 11.19 2.12
CA GLY A 42 -5.55 11.12 0.67
C GLY A 42 -5.24 12.43 -0.06
N THR A 43 -5.30 13.57 0.62
CA THR A 43 -5.16 14.90 -0.01
C THR A 43 -3.74 15.18 -0.50
N VAL A 44 -2.73 14.54 0.08
CA VAL A 44 -1.32 14.63 -0.34
C VAL A 44 -1.14 14.15 -1.78
N PHE A 45 -2.04 13.29 -2.27
CA PHE A 45 -1.98 12.68 -3.60
C PHE A 45 -2.77 13.44 -4.67
N ASN A 46 -3.41 14.56 -4.33
CA ASN A 46 -4.30 15.29 -5.25
C ASN A 46 -3.56 16.17 -6.27
N ALA A 47 -2.23 16.24 -6.22
CA ALA A 47 -1.48 17.04 -7.20
C ALA A 47 -1.63 16.47 -8.61
N ALA A 48 -1.79 17.34 -9.62
CA ALA A 48 -2.01 16.90 -11.00
C ALA A 48 -0.91 15.95 -11.54
N PRO A 49 0.39 16.13 -11.25
CA PRO A 49 1.41 15.14 -11.64
C PRO A 49 1.24 13.78 -10.99
N LEU A 50 0.76 13.73 -9.74
CA LEU A 50 0.49 12.47 -9.04
C LEU A 50 -0.72 11.75 -9.64
N GLN A 51 -1.77 12.48 -10.00
CA GLN A 51 -2.93 11.94 -10.72
C GLN A 51 -2.58 11.46 -12.13
N SER A 52 -1.67 12.14 -12.81
CA SER A 52 -1.17 11.69 -14.11
C SER A 52 -0.36 10.42 -13.98
N LEU A 53 0.60 10.41 -13.06
CA LEU A 53 1.40 9.23 -12.75
C LEU A 53 0.51 8.05 -12.36
N SER A 54 -0.56 8.31 -11.58
CA SER A 54 -1.44 7.25 -11.15
C SER A 54 -2.09 6.53 -12.34
N SER A 55 -2.63 7.32 -13.27
CA SER A 55 -3.28 6.83 -14.49
C SER A 55 -2.32 6.08 -15.44
N VAL A 56 -1.10 6.59 -15.62
CA VAL A 56 -0.21 6.11 -16.71
C VAL A 56 0.94 5.22 -16.25
N SER A 57 1.10 4.98 -14.95
CA SER A 57 2.20 4.18 -14.38
C SER A 57 2.38 2.80 -15.02
N GLY A 58 1.31 2.12 -15.41
CA GLY A 58 1.36 0.83 -16.12
C GLY A 58 1.93 0.92 -17.54
N SER A 59 1.89 2.09 -18.16
CA SER A 59 2.44 2.37 -19.50
C SER A 59 3.88 2.88 -19.45
N ILE A 60 4.43 3.15 -18.26
CA ILE A 60 5.82 3.56 -18.06
C ILE A 60 6.70 2.32 -18.10
N THR A 61 7.12 1.94 -19.31
CA THR A 61 8.10 0.87 -19.51
C THR A 61 9.15 1.32 -20.53
N PRO A 62 10.42 1.53 -20.12
CA PRO A 62 11.51 1.67 -21.06
C PRO A 62 11.80 0.27 -21.61
N SER A 63 11.23 -0.08 -22.75
CA SER A 63 11.18 -1.45 -23.28
C SER A 63 12.53 -2.20 -23.23
N ALA A 64 12.64 -3.18 -22.33
CA ALA A 64 13.63 -4.27 -22.36
C ALA A 64 12.88 -5.62 -22.25
N PRO A 65 13.45 -6.73 -22.74
CA PRO A 65 12.84 -8.06 -22.57
C PRO A 65 13.08 -8.56 -21.13
N ALA A 66 12.00 -8.56 -20.35
CA ALA A 66 11.95 -8.92 -18.93
C ALA A 66 11.84 -10.43 -18.67
N PRO A 67 12.71 -11.02 -17.84
CA PRO A 67 12.42 -12.30 -17.20
C PRO A 67 12.47 -12.18 -15.67
N LEU A 68 11.68 -11.30 -15.04
CA LEU A 68 11.56 -11.28 -13.57
C LEU A 68 10.10 -11.35 -13.10
N ALA A 69 9.64 -12.59 -13.00
CA ALA A 69 8.37 -13.02 -12.41
C ALA A 69 7.99 -12.34 -11.08
N ALA A 70 8.97 -12.11 -10.22
CA ALA A 70 8.77 -11.57 -8.87
C ALA A 70 8.44 -10.07 -8.85
N LEU A 71 8.79 -9.34 -9.90
CA LEU A 71 8.50 -7.93 -10.06
C LEU A 71 7.24 -7.75 -10.92
N ALA A 72 6.93 -8.68 -11.82
CA ALA A 72 5.59 -8.80 -12.39
C ALA A 72 4.49 -9.00 -11.32
N LEU A 73 4.83 -9.64 -10.19
CA LEU A 73 3.96 -9.73 -9.01
C LEU A 73 3.66 -8.36 -8.40
N ALA A 74 4.68 -7.52 -8.22
CA ALA A 74 4.53 -6.20 -7.61
C ALA A 74 4.00 -5.15 -8.61
N GLY A 75 4.11 -5.39 -9.92
CA GLY A 75 3.48 -4.60 -10.98
C GLY A 75 2.01 -4.97 -11.23
N SER A 76 1.63 -6.24 -11.00
CA SER A 76 0.22 -6.69 -11.08
C SER A 76 -0.63 -6.27 -9.88
N THR A 77 -0.01 -5.67 -8.85
CA THR A 77 -0.67 -5.03 -7.73
C THR A 77 -0.86 -3.52 -7.91
N ASN A 78 -0.51 -2.95 -9.08
CA ASN A 78 -0.64 -1.51 -9.32
C ASN A 78 -2.12 -1.06 -9.23
N PRO A 79 -2.55 -0.39 -8.14
CA PRO A 79 -3.96 -0.34 -7.77
C PRO A 79 -4.58 1.03 -8.04
N LEU A 80 -4.17 1.71 -9.12
CA LEU A 80 -4.57 3.11 -9.33
C LEU A 80 -6.02 3.26 -9.82
N ASP A 81 -6.80 2.17 -9.82
CA ASP A 81 -8.25 2.24 -9.73
C ASP A 81 -8.68 2.32 -8.26
N HIS A 82 -9.26 3.46 -7.87
CA HIS A 82 -10.02 3.62 -6.63
C HIS A 82 -11.16 2.57 -6.55
N SER A 83 -10.90 1.44 -5.92
CA SER A 83 -11.94 0.49 -5.51
C SER A 83 -12.16 0.57 -4.01
N THR A 84 -13.38 0.92 -3.61
CA THR A 84 -13.88 0.90 -2.23
C THR A 84 -14.24 -0.50 -1.71
N ARG A 85 -13.89 -1.57 -2.43
CA ARG A 85 -14.13 -2.98 -2.06
C ARG A 85 -12.80 -3.72 -1.95
N LEU A 86 -12.73 -4.86 -1.25
CA LEU A 86 -11.54 -5.74 -1.11
C LEU A 86 -10.95 -6.27 -2.45
N GLN A 87 -11.35 -5.73 -3.61
CA GLN A 87 -10.74 -5.98 -4.92
C GLN A 87 -9.21 -5.80 -4.94
N PRO A 88 -8.56 -4.88 -4.19
CA PRO A 88 -7.11 -4.85 -4.06
C PRO A 88 -6.56 -6.17 -3.51
N TYR A 89 -7.22 -6.76 -2.50
CA TYR A 89 -6.80 -8.06 -1.96
C TYR A 89 -7.03 -9.19 -2.97
N ALA A 90 -8.14 -9.21 -3.71
CA ALA A 90 -8.37 -10.20 -4.77
C ALA A 90 -7.33 -10.12 -5.91
N ARG A 91 -6.93 -8.90 -6.33
CA ARG A 91 -5.84 -8.71 -7.29
C ARG A 91 -4.52 -9.27 -6.76
N ARG A 92 -4.24 -9.12 -5.45
CA ARG A 92 -3.07 -9.74 -4.80
C ARG A 92 -3.10 -11.26 -4.81
N ILE A 93 -4.28 -11.87 -4.68
CA ILE A 93 -4.45 -13.33 -4.83
C ILE A 93 -4.05 -13.76 -6.24
N ASP A 94 -4.55 -13.07 -7.26
CA ASP A 94 -4.27 -13.42 -8.66
C ASP A 94 -2.82 -13.12 -9.04
N ALA A 95 -2.26 -12.02 -8.57
CA ALA A 95 -0.85 -11.66 -8.69
C ALA A 95 0.04 -12.75 -8.05
N ALA A 96 -0.24 -13.17 -6.81
CA ALA A 96 0.49 -14.23 -6.12
C ALA A 96 0.40 -15.58 -6.86
N ARG A 97 -0.76 -15.88 -7.46
CA ARG A 97 -0.96 -17.07 -8.31
C ARG A 97 -0.16 -17.00 -9.60
N VAL A 98 -0.06 -15.83 -10.24
CA VAL A 98 0.79 -15.61 -11.42
C VAL A 98 2.26 -15.78 -11.05
N PHE A 99 2.73 -15.18 -9.96
CA PHE A 99 4.09 -15.36 -9.48
C PHE A 99 4.43 -16.82 -9.18
N ALA A 100 3.54 -17.54 -8.48
CA ALA A 100 3.74 -18.96 -8.19
C ALA A 100 3.88 -19.81 -9.46
N ARG A 101 3.17 -19.45 -10.55
CA ARG A 101 3.31 -20.12 -11.87
C ARG A 101 4.62 -19.78 -12.58
N LEU A 102 5.16 -18.61 -12.31
CA LEU A 102 6.39 -18.11 -12.91
C LEU A 102 7.66 -18.51 -12.14
N LEU A 103 7.55 -18.99 -10.89
CA LEU A 103 8.62 -19.58 -10.05
C LEU A 103 9.19 -20.92 -10.59
N LYS A 104 9.08 -21.20 -11.89
CA LYS A 104 9.77 -22.35 -12.51
C LYS A 104 11.29 -22.20 -12.37
N PRO A 105 12.10 -23.27 -12.46
CA PRO A 105 13.54 -23.27 -12.14
C PRO A 105 14.43 -22.37 -13.00
N GLU A 106 13.86 -21.53 -13.87
CA GLU A 106 14.56 -20.71 -14.86
C GLU A 106 14.44 -19.20 -14.58
N MET A 107 14.27 -18.78 -13.32
CA MET A 107 14.61 -17.41 -12.95
C MET A 107 16.14 -17.26 -12.99
N SER A 108 16.67 -17.10 -14.21
CA SER A 108 18.07 -16.81 -14.45
C SER A 108 18.40 -15.48 -13.80
N VAL A 109 19.21 -15.54 -12.73
CA VAL A 109 19.75 -14.39 -12.03
C VAL A 109 20.86 -13.78 -12.91
N ASN A 110 20.48 -13.16 -14.02
CA ASN A 110 21.44 -12.35 -14.77
C ASN A 110 21.57 -11.03 -14.03
N ALA A 111 22.75 -10.76 -13.48
CA ALA A 111 23.12 -9.46 -12.96
C ALA A 111 22.80 -8.40 -14.02
N VAL A 112 21.86 -7.51 -13.71
CA VAL A 112 21.41 -6.49 -14.65
C VAL A 112 22.58 -5.51 -14.82
N ALA A 113 23.25 -5.56 -15.97
CA ALA A 113 24.44 -4.74 -16.22
C ALA A 113 24.11 -3.24 -16.36
N ALA A 114 22.85 -2.90 -16.65
CA ALA A 114 22.27 -1.56 -16.63
C ALA A 114 20.74 -1.68 -16.57
N LEU A 115 20.07 -0.81 -15.81
CA LEU A 115 18.59 -0.82 -15.69
C LEU A 115 17.88 -0.33 -16.95
N PHE A 116 18.55 0.48 -17.76
CA PHE A 116 18.00 1.03 -19.00
C PHE A 116 18.83 0.57 -20.19
N PRO A 117 18.17 0.12 -21.29
CA PRO A 117 18.87 -0.13 -22.54
C PRO A 117 19.63 1.11 -23.01
N PRO A 118 20.85 0.97 -23.58
CA PRO A 118 21.65 2.11 -24.04
C PRO A 118 20.95 3.03 -25.04
N ALA A 119 19.98 2.49 -25.80
CA ALA A 119 19.18 3.27 -26.75
C ALA A 119 18.24 4.29 -26.10
N PHE A 120 17.86 4.07 -24.83
CA PHE A 120 16.89 4.91 -24.11
C PHE A 120 17.54 5.83 -23.08
N VAL A 121 18.77 5.57 -22.68
CA VAL A 121 19.48 6.45 -21.72
C VAL A 121 19.54 7.89 -22.25
N GLY A 122 19.12 8.85 -21.42
CA GLY A 122 19.04 10.26 -21.77
C GLY A 122 17.89 10.62 -22.71
N LYS A 123 16.90 9.73 -22.92
CA LYS A 123 15.72 10.00 -23.74
C LYS A 123 14.53 10.46 -22.92
N THR A 124 13.75 11.32 -23.55
CA THR A 124 12.43 11.73 -23.08
C THR A 124 11.37 10.96 -23.85
N PHE A 125 10.37 10.48 -23.13
CA PHE A 125 9.21 9.80 -23.64
C PHE A 125 7.98 10.71 -23.49
N GLU A 126 7.19 10.82 -24.54
CA GLU A 126 5.94 11.59 -24.55
C GLU A 126 4.77 10.68 -24.95
N TRP A 127 3.59 11.02 -24.46
CA TRP A 127 2.39 10.25 -24.74
C TRP A 127 1.95 10.45 -26.20
N ASP A 128 1.83 9.36 -26.95
CA ASP A 128 1.23 9.36 -28.27
C ASP A 128 -0.30 9.18 -28.12
N PHE A 129 -1.04 10.25 -28.39
CA PHE A 129 -2.50 10.28 -28.34
C PHE A 129 -3.19 9.44 -29.43
N THR A 130 -2.43 8.94 -30.41
CA THR A 130 -2.92 8.03 -31.46
C THR A 130 -2.77 6.58 -31.04
N THR A 131 -1.58 6.19 -30.58
CA THR A 131 -1.28 4.81 -30.20
C THR A 131 -1.52 4.49 -28.73
N LEU A 132 -1.83 5.51 -27.91
CA LEU A 132 -2.13 5.42 -26.49
C LEU A 132 -1.01 4.77 -25.67
N GLN A 133 0.22 5.18 -25.96
CA GLN A 133 1.44 4.69 -25.31
C GLN A 133 2.52 5.78 -25.32
N TYR A 134 3.55 5.60 -24.51
CA TYR A 134 4.73 6.46 -24.52
C TYR A 134 5.67 6.10 -25.66
N ASP A 135 6.13 7.11 -26.41
CA ASP A 135 7.17 6.96 -27.42
C ASP A 135 8.31 7.96 -27.19
N THR A 136 9.52 7.59 -27.63
CA THR A 136 10.71 8.42 -27.54
C THR A 136 10.59 9.65 -28.43
N THR A 137 11.01 10.80 -27.92
CA THR A 137 11.07 12.05 -28.68
C THR A 137 12.47 12.64 -28.70
N ALA A 138 12.64 13.72 -29.47
CA ALA A 138 13.87 14.50 -29.50
C ALA A 138 13.98 15.49 -28.32
N ARG A 139 13.01 15.51 -27.39
CA ARG A 139 12.98 16.46 -26.27
C ARG A 139 14.17 16.21 -25.33
N THR A 140 14.91 17.29 -25.06
CA THR A 140 16.09 17.27 -24.20
C THR A 140 15.72 17.46 -22.72
N GLY A 141 16.66 17.19 -21.82
CA GLY A 141 16.51 17.40 -20.38
C GLY A 141 16.31 16.13 -19.55
N ALA A 142 16.16 14.97 -20.19
CA ALA A 142 16.20 13.67 -19.52
C ALA A 142 17.57 13.41 -18.86
N PRO A 143 17.62 12.66 -17.74
CA PRO A 143 18.86 12.38 -17.04
C PRO A 143 19.80 11.49 -17.87
N GLY A 144 21.10 11.80 -17.86
CA GLY A 144 22.12 11.09 -18.65
C GLY A 144 22.38 9.64 -18.22
N ASN A 145 21.85 9.21 -17.07
CA ASN A 145 21.89 7.84 -16.56
C ASN A 145 20.47 7.25 -16.38
N GLY A 146 19.49 7.76 -17.12
CA GLY A 146 18.09 7.39 -16.92
C GLY A 146 17.20 7.80 -18.07
N VAL A 147 15.91 7.88 -17.79
CA VAL A 147 14.85 8.25 -18.74
C VAL A 147 13.90 9.25 -18.10
N ARG A 148 13.21 10.03 -18.94
CA ARG A 148 12.14 10.95 -18.52
C ARG A 148 10.84 10.59 -19.22
N PHE A 149 9.71 10.60 -18.51
CA PHE A 149 8.38 10.53 -19.11
C PHE A 149 7.61 11.81 -18.80
N ILE A 150 7.00 12.40 -19.81
CA ILE A 150 6.19 13.62 -19.66
C ILE A 150 4.79 13.25 -19.21
N LEU A 151 4.34 13.89 -18.13
CA LEU A 151 3.03 13.65 -17.53
C LEU A 151 2.02 14.69 -18.01
N TYR A 152 0.82 14.21 -18.35
CA TYR A 152 -0.28 15.02 -18.90
C TYR A 152 -1.52 14.99 -17.99
N ALA A 153 -2.30 16.06 -18.01
CA ALA A 153 -3.59 16.12 -17.33
C ALA A 153 -4.49 14.95 -17.78
N ILE A 154 -5.22 14.34 -16.85
CA ILE A 154 -6.02 13.14 -17.10
C ILE A 154 -7.48 13.50 -17.30
N ASP A 155 -8.14 12.83 -18.24
CA ASP A 155 -9.58 12.87 -18.41
C ASP A 155 -10.20 11.94 -17.34
N PRO A 156 -11.02 12.49 -16.42
CA PRO A 156 -11.56 11.72 -15.30
C PRO A 156 -12.51 10.59 -15.75
N LEU A 157 -13.03 10.62 -16.98
CA LEU A 157 -13.91 9.59 -17.51
C LEU A 157 -13.14 8.42 -18.12
N THR A 158 -12.07 8.71 -18.85
CA THR A 158 -11.29 7.68 -19.57
C THR A 158 -10.07 7.21 -18.79
N LEU A 159 -9.66 7.95 -17.77
CA LEU A 159 -8.42 7.74 -17.01
C LEU A 159 -7.19 7.69 -17.93
N GLN A 160 -7.19 8.51 -18.97
CA GLN A 160 -6.10 8.67 -19.94
C GLN A 160 -5.73 10.16 -20.07
N PRO A 161 -4.55 10.49 -20.62
CA PRO A 161 -4.19 11.87 -20.98
C PRO A 161 -5.29 12.58 -21.78
N ALA A 162 -5.73 13.74 -21.27
CA ALA A 162 -6.85 14.52 -21.78
C ALA A 162 -6.49 15.46 -22.94
N GLY A 163 -7.46 15.67 -23.83
CA GLY A 163 -7.46 16.70 -24.87
C GLY A 163 -7.00 16.23 -26.25
N PRO A 164 -7.14 17.07 -27.30
CA PRO A 164 -6.46 16.82 -28.57
C PRO A 164 -4.95 16.89 -28.34
N ALA A 165 -4.18 16.12 -29.11
CA ALA A 165 -2.71 16.18 -29.07
C ALA A 165 -2.24 17.65 -29.16
N PRO A 166 -1.30 18.10 -28.31
CA PRO A 166 -0.46 17.32 -27.39
C PRO A 166 -0.98 17.21 -25.93
N GLY A 167 -2.25 17.51 -25.65
CA GLY A 167 -2.76 17.54 -24.27
C GLY A 167 -2.16 18.66 -23.42
N THR A 168 -2.44 18.66 -22.11
CA THR A 168 -1.88 19.64 -21.16
C THR A 168 -0.81 18.99 -20.30
N GLU A 169 0.45 19.39 -20.47
CA GLU A 169 1.56 18.92 -19.62
C GLU A 169 1.35 19.40 -18.18
N VAL A 170 1.47 18.48 -17.22
CA VAL A 170 1.37 18.77 -15.79
C VAL A 170 2.71 18.58 -15.06
N GLY A 171 3.63 17.84 -15.66
CA GLY A 171 4.96 17.61 -15.10
C GLY A 171 5.71 16.50 -15.82
N TYR A 172 6.63 15.86 -15.11
CA TYR A 172 7.35 14.70 -15.60
C TYR A 172 7.78 13.78 -14.45
N ILE A 173 8.13 12.54 -14.82
CA ILE A 173 8.82 11.59 -13.96
C ILE A 173 10.18 11.25 -14.56
N ASP A 174 11.22 11.37 -13.73
CA ASP A 174 12.57 10.89 -14.03
C ASP A 174 12.80 9.56 -13.32
N LEU A 175 13.32 8.58 -14.05
CA LEU A 175 13.80 7.31 -13.52
C LEU A 175 15.30 7.24 -13.76
N LYS A 176 16.10 7.22 -12.70
CA LYS A 176 17.57 7.25 -12.76
C LYS A 176 18.16 5.93 -12.27
N ASP A 177 19.13 5.40 -13.00
CA ASP A 177 19.92 4.25 -12.57
C ASP A 177 21.02 4.77 -11.65
N GLU A 178 20.85 4.53 -10.35
CA GLU A 178 21.84 4.82 -9.32
C GLU A 178 22.43 3.53 -8.73
N GLY A 179 22.19 2.41 -9.40
CA GLY A 179 22.56 1.10 -8.94
C GLY A 179 23.94 0.67 -9.36
N SER A 180 24.21 -0.59 -9.07
CA SER A 180 25.32 -1.35 -9.60
C SER A 180 24.83 -2.74 -10.01
N ALA A 181 25.65 -3.49 -10.74
CA ALA A 181 25.30 -4.84 -11.19
C ALA A 181 24.93 -5.80 -10.03
N SER A 182 25.44 -5.57 -8.82
CA SER A 182 25.16 -6.38 -7.63
C SER A 182 24.07 -5.80 -6.73
N GLN A 183 23.72 -4.52 -6.92
CA GLN A 183 22.66 -3.85 -6.17
C GLN A 183 21.93 -2.86 -7.09
N PRO A 184 20.97 -3.36 -7.88
CA PRO A 184 20.10 -2.51 -8.68
C PRO A 184 19.37 -1.48 -7.82
N LYS A 185 19.38 -0.22 -8.26
CA LYS A 185 18.76 0.91 -7.55
C LYS A 185 18.21 1.91 -8.55
N VAL A 186 16.92 2.20 -8.43
CA VAL A 186 16.25 3.25 -9.20
C VAL A 186 15.97 4.43 -8.26
N HIS A 187 16.30 5.63 -8.70
CA HIS A 187 15.85 6.86 -8.08
C HIS A 187 14.74 7.47 -8.93
N VAL A 188 13.59 7.70 -8.31
CA VAL A 188 12.39 8.21 -8.95
C VAL A 188 12.11 9.63 -8.45
N ILE A 189 11.93 10.55 -9.40
CA ILE A 189 11.62 11.94 -9.12
C ILE A 189 10.39 12.32 -9.95
N VAL A 190 9.35 12.85 -9.31
CA VAL A 190 8.19 13.43 -10.00
C VAL A 190 8.19 14.93 -9.72
N ALA A 191 8.21 15.72 -10.79
CA ALA A 191 8.26 17.18 -10.69
C ALA A 191 7.21 17.84 -11.57
N GLY A 192 6.81 19.05 -11.19
CA GLY A 192 5.95 19.89 -12.01
C GLY A 192 6.64 20.39 -13.27
N VAL A 193 5.87 21.06 -14.13
CA VAL A 193 6.39 21.74 -15.33
C VAL A 193 7.56 22.65 -14.95
N GLY A 194 8.68 22.55 -15.67
CA GLY A 194 9.90 23.30 -15.36
C GLY A 194 10.74 22.74 -14.21
N GLY A 195 10.35 21.61 -13.62
CA GLY A 195 11.11 20.89 -12.60
C GLY A 195 10.88 21.36 -11.16
N THR A 196 9.91 22.24 -10.94
CA THR A 196 9.52 22.71 -9.61
C THR A 196 8.00 22.87 -9.52
N PRO A 197 7.36 22.50 -8.40
CA PRO A 197 7.94 21.80 -7.26
C PRO A 197 8.24 20.33 -7.58
N VAL A 198 9.09 19.71 -6.75
CA VAL A 198 9.24 18.25 -6.71
C VAL A 198 8.13 17.70 -5.82
N TYR A 199 7.28 16.85 -6.39
CA TYR A 199 6.14 16.23 -5.70
C TYR A 199 6.53 14.89 -5.09
N VAL A 200 7.49 14.19 -5.69
CA VAL A 200 7.94 12.86 -5.26
C VAL A 200 9.44 12.76 -5.45
N ASP A 201 10.12 12.21 -4.46
CA ASP A 201 11.55 11.90 -4.51
C ASP A 201 11.79 10.70 -3.59
N TYR A 202 12.08 9.54 -4.20
CA TYR A 202 12.35 8.32 -3.47
C TYR A 202 13.29 7.41 -4.25
N THR A 203 13.88 6.49 -3.51
CA THR A 203 14.71 5.42 -4.09
C THR A 203 14.06 4.07 -3.86
N VAL A 204 14.27 3.16 -4.81
CA VAL A 204 13.94 1.74 -4.70
C VAL A 204 15.21 0.94 -4.95
N THR A 205 15.54 0.07 -4.00
CA THR A 205 16.77 -0.72 -4.04
C THR A 205 16.41 -2.19 -3.98
N LEU A 206 16.95 -2.99 -4.89
CA LEU A 206 16.97 -4.44 -4.78
C LEU A 206 18.04 -4.83 -3.77
N THR A 207 17.61 -5.17 -2.55
CA THR A 207 18.53 -5.42 -1.42
C THR A 207 19.00 -6.86 -1.32
N SER A 208 18.20 -7.81 -1.80
CA SER A 208 18.59 -9.22 -1.88
C SER A 208 17.78 -9.95 -2.94
N GLN A 209 18.41 -10.88 -3.64
CA GLN A 209 17.76 -11.78 -4.58
C GLN A 209 18.41 -13.15 -4.53
N SER A 210 17.59 -14.19 -4.66
CA SER A 210 18.01 -15.58 -4.86
C SER A 210 17.03 -16.27 -5.82
N ALA A 211 17.27 -17.55 -6.11
CA ALA A 211 16.36 -18.35 -6.94
C ALA A 211 14.94 -18.48 -6.35
N SER A 212 14.76 -18.23 -5.06
CA SER A 212 13.49 -18.44 -4.35
C SER A 212 13.05 -17.26 -3.47
N SER A 213 13.79 -16.15 -3.50
CA SER A 213 13.47 -14.97 -2.68
C SER A 213 13.93 -13.67 -3.32
N VAL A 214 13.21 -12.60 -3.01
CA VAL A 214 13.55 -11.23 -3.41
C VAL A 214 13.16 -10.26 -2.30
N LYS A 215 13.93 -9.20 -2.12
CA LYS A 215 13.60 -8.09 -1.23
C LYS A 215 13.96 -6.77 -1.87
N ILE A 216 12.97 -5.89 -1.98
CA ILE A 216 13.14 -4.50 -2.34
C ILE A 216 12.88 -3.62 -1.12
N THR A 217 13.60 -2.51 -1.02
CA THR A 217 13.37 -1.48 0.00
C THR A 217 13.19 -0.14 -0.68
N THR A 218 12.38 0.72 -0.07
CA THR A 218 12.15 2.07 -0.54
C THR A 218 12.11 3.07 0.60
N ALA A 219 12.53 4.30 0.30
CA ALA A 219 12.37 5.42 1.20
C ALA A 219 12.39 6.72 0.39
N GLY A 220 11.61 7.69 0.85
CA GLY A 220 11.52 9.00 0.23
C GLY A 220 10.42 9.88 0.83
N TYR A 221 9.97 10.84 0.04
CA TYR A 221 8.87 11.72 0.41
C TYR A 221 7.94 12.02 -0.75
N ILE A 222 6.74 12.46 -0.38
CA ILE A 222 5.69 12.95 -1.26
C ILE A 222 5.19 14.26 -0.68
N THR A 223 4.86 15.21 -1.55
CA THR A 223 4.25 16.47 -1.17
C THR A 223 3.29 16.92 -2.25
N ASN A 224 2.29 17.73 -1.87
CA ASN A 224 1.36 18.35 -2.79
C ASN A 224 1.86 19.70 -3.36
N ALA A 225 3.03 20.21 -2.94
CA ALA A 225 3.88 21.24 -3.60
C ALA A 225 4.92 21.84 -2.64
N ALA A 226 5.94 22.52 -3.18
CA ALA A 226 6.85 23.35 -2.40
C ALA A 226 6.07 24.53 -1.77
N GLY A 227 5.91 24.49 -0.45
CA GLY A 227 5.21 25.52 0.33
C GLY A 227 3.96 25.02 1.06
N SER A 228 3.52 23.79 0.78
CA SER A 228 2.56 23.12 1.65
C SER A 228 3.27 22.58 2.89
N PRO A 229 2.67 22.71 4.10
CA PRO A 229 3.19 22.02 5.28
C PRO A 229 3.01 20.49 5.17
N ASP A 230 2.16 20.03 4.24
CA ASP A 230 1.84 18.61 4.06
C ASP A 230 2.89 17.92 3.19
N SER A 231 3.89 17.36 3.86
CA SER A 231 4.80 16.37 3.28
C SER A 231 4.64 15.05 4.02
N LEU A 232 4.50 13.98 3.25
CA LEU A 232 4.47 12.62 3.71
C LEU A 232 5.85 12.00 3.47
N ARG A 233 6.53 11.58 4.53
CA ARG A 233 7.74 10.77 4.44
C ARG A 233 7.32 9.31 4.52
N PHE A 234 8.01 8.47 3.75
CA PHE A 234 7.74 7.04 3.80
C PHE A 234 9.02 6.23 3.77
N SER A 235 8.94 5.06 4.36
CA SER A 235 9.93 4.00 4.20
C SER A 235 9.23 2.66 4.23
N GLY A 236 9.72 1.70 3.45
CA GLY A 236 9.13 0.39 3.42
C GLY A 236 9.98 -0.66 2.73
N ALA A 237 9.49 -1.88 2.78
CA ALA A 237 10.07 -3.04 2.14
C ALA A 237 8.96 -3.95 1.60
N ILE A 238 9.23 -4.52 0.43
CA ILE A 238 8.48 -5.67 -0.07
C ILE A 238 9.45 -6.84 -0.16
N SER A 239 9.05 -7.96 0.41
CA SER A 239 9.79 -9.21 0.29
C SER A 239 8.87 -10.30 -0.22
N ALA A 240 9.37 -11.11 -1.13
CA ALA A 240 8.71 -12.33 -1.54
C ALA A 240 9.67 -13.50 -1.37
N SER A 241 9.15 -14.64 -0.94
CA SER A 241 9.89 -15.89 -0.82
C SER A 241 8.97 -17.06 -1.08
N GLY A 242 9.50 -18.17 -1.58
CA GLY A 242 8.65 -19.32 -1.82
C GLY A 242 9.33 -20.52 -2.46
N SER A 243 8.47 -21.45 -2.84
CA SER A 243 8.75 -22.68 -3.56
C SER A 243 7.64 -22.92 -4.57
N THR A 244 7.69 -24.04 -5.29
CA THR A 244 6.63 -24.46 -6.21
C THR A 244 5.30 -24.78 -5.53
N THR A 245 5.26 -24.92 -4.21
CA THR A 245 4.06 -25.31 -3.46
C THR A 245 3.58 -24.25 -2.47
N SER A 246 4.41 -23.25 -2.16
CA SER A 246 4.08 -22.19 -1.22
C SER A 246 4.82 -20.89 -1.55
N VAL A 247 4.12 -19.78 -1.54
CA VAL A 247 4.64 -18.43 -1.76
C VAL A 247 4.21 -17.54 -0.61
N SER A 248 5.12 -16.71 -0.13
CA SER A 248 4.83 -15.65 0.84
C SER A 248 5.30 -14.31 0.29
N VAL A 249 4.45 -13.29 0.40
CA VAL A 249 4.76 -11.89 0.11
C VAL A 249 4.50 -11.10 1.37
N THR A 250 5.48 -10.32 1.82
CA THR A 250 5.36 -9.42 2.97
C THR A 250 5.62 -7.99 2.52
N GLU A 251 4.69 -7.12 2.85
CA GLU A 251 4.80 -5.67 2.76
C GLU A 251 4.94 -5.11 4.18
N ASP A 252 5.90 -4.21 4.37
CA ASP A 252 6.09 -3.48 5.62
C ASP A 252 6.39 -2.03 5.25
N VAL A 253 5.49 -1.13 5.59
CA VAL A 253 5.57 0.27 5.21
C VAL A 253 5.21 1.19 6.37
N SER A 254 5.83 2.36 6.36
CA SER A 254 5.57 3.46 7.27
C SER A 254 5.37 4.75 6.53
N PHE A 255 4.48 5.57 7.09
CA PHE A 255 4.20 6.92 6.64
C PHE A 255 4.20 7.87 7.83
N ASP A 256 4.87 9.00 7.67
CA ASP A 256 4.90 10.09 8.63
C ASP A 256 4.42 11.36 7.93
N VAL A 257 3.33 11.95 8.40
CA VAL A 257 2.80 13.21 7.85
C VAL A 257 3.19 14.36 8.77
N ASN A 258 4.13 15.18 8.30
CA ASN A 258 4.81 16.17 9.13
C ASN A 258 3.87 17.22 9.74
N SER A 259 2.82 17.62 9.03
CA SER A 259 1.91 18.69 9.42
C SER A 259 0.86 18.29 10.46
N HIS A 260 0.63 16.99 10.64
CA HIS A 260 -0.49 16.48 11.44
C HIS A 260 -0.03 15.59 12.61
N GLU A 261 1.28 15.39 12.82
CA GLU A 261 1.82 14.42 13.81
C GLU A 261 1.20 13.01 13.64
N ILE A 262 0.90 12.64 12.39
CA ILE A 262 0.32 11.35 12.06
C ILE A 262 1.46 10.37 11.75
N HIS A 263 1.44 9.22 12.43
CA HIS A 263 2.34 8.11 12.21
C HIS A 263 1.56 6.85 11.84
N VAL A 264 1.81 6.31 10.65
CA VAL A 264 1.18 5.09 10.15
C VAL A 264 2.23 4.00 9.98
N ARG A 265 1.91 2.79 10.46
CA ARG A 265 2.62 1.55 10.11
C ARG A 265 1.62 0.59 9.53
N ASN A 266 1.95 0.00 8.40
CA ASN A 266 1.16 -1.04 7.77
C ASN A 266 2.07 -2.22 7.44
N TRP A 267 1.78 -3.34 8.06
CA TRP A 267 2.44 -4.61 7.81
C TRP A 267 1.40 -5.60 7.31
N GLN A 268 1.71 -6.25 6.20
CA GLN A 268 0.83 -7.24 5.61
C GLN A 268 1.64 -8.42 5.10
N ARG A 269 1.08 -9.62 5.25
CA ARG A 269 1.64 -10.83 4.67
C ARG A 269 0.58 -11.64 3.99
N VAL A 270 0.78 -11.92 2.70
CA VAL A 270 0.01 -12.90 1.95
C VAL A 270 0.84 -14.18 1.88
N THR A 271 0.23 -15.31 2.21
CA THR A 271 0.79 -16.65 2.02
C THR A 271 -0.16 -17.45 1.16
N LEU A 272 0.32 -17.91 0.02
CA LEU A 272 -0.42 -18.75 -0.92
C LEU A 272 0.20 -20.15 -0.91
N THR A 273 -0.62 -21.17 -0.67
CA THR A 273 -0.28 -22.57 -0.91
C THR A 273 -1.01 -23.07 -2.16
N GLN A 274 -0.86 -24.35 -2.48
CA GLN A 274 -1.59 -24.96 -3.61
C GLN A 274 -3.12 -24.88 -3.47
N THR A 275 -3.64 -24.84 -2.25
CA THR A 275 -5.08 -24.94 -1.98
C THR A 275 -5.64 -23.82 -1.13
N THR A 276 -4.80 -23.10 -0.40
CA THR A 276 -5.21 -22.05 0.53
C THR A 276 -4.47 -20.76 0.31
N LEU A 277 -5.10 -19.66 0.67
CA LEU A 277 -4.46 -18.38 0.83
C LEU A 277 -4.70 -17.84 2.23
N SER A 278 -3.73 -17.14 2.77
CA SER A 278 -3.79 -16.54 4.09
C SER A 278 -3.26 -15.12 3.99
N LEU A 279 -4.02 -14.17 4.53
CA LEU A 279 -3.65 -12.78 4.68
C LEU A 279 -3.53 -12.49 6.17
N ARG A 280 -2.43 -11.86 6.56
CA ARG A 280 -2.21 -11.31 7.89
C ARG A 280 -2.03 -9.81 7.76
N ILE A 281 -2.71 -9.05 8.59
CA ILE A 281 -2.70 -7.58 8.59
C ILE A 281 -2.33 -7.12 10.00
N SER A 282 -1.42 -6.15 10.08
CA SER A 282 -1.19 -5.36 11.28
C SER A 282 -1.04 -3.91 10.83
N PHE A 283 -2.00 -3.09 11.20
CA PHE A 283 -2.03 -1.67 10.89
C PHE A 283 -2.04 -0.89 12.19
N ARG A 284 -1.26 0.19 12.24
CA ARG A 284 -1.17 1.10 13.38
C ARG A 284 -1.26 2.52 12.87
N PHE A 285 -2.20 3.27 13.42
CA PHE A 285 -2.36 4.70 13.22
C PHE A 285 -2.15 5.39 14.56
N GLU A 286 -1.33 6.43 14.58
CA GLU A 286 -1.12 7.28 15.74
C GLU A 286 -1.34 8.73 15.34
N HIS A 287 -2.10 9.43 16.15
CA HIS A 287 -2.40 10.84 15.96
C HIS A 287 -2.66 11.50 17.32
N ALA A 288 -2.05 12.66 17.57
CA ALA A 288 -2.19 13.43 18.81
C ALA A 288 -1.98 12.60 20.10
N GLY A 289 -1.12 11.58 20.03
CA GLY A 289 -0.80 10.66 21.14
C GLY A 289 -1.79 9.51 21.36
N GLU A 290 -2.91 9.45 20.64
CA GLU A 290 -3.80 8.29 20.61
C GLU A 290 -3.32 7.28 19.57
N VAL A 291 -3.25 6.00 19.95
CA VAL A 291 -2.78 4.90 19.09
C VAL A 291 -3.93 3.94 18.81
N ILE A 292 -4.24 3.76 17.54
CA ILE A 292 -5.24 2.80 17.08
C ILE A 292 -4.53 1.68 16.33
N THR A 293 -4.81 0.42 16.67
CA THR A 293 -4.30 -0.74 15.93
C THR A 293 -5.43 -1.58 15.35
N LEU A 294 -5.13 -2.20 14.21
CA LEU A 294 -5.97 -3.13 13.47
C LEU A 294 -5.13 -4.38 13.20
N ASP A 295 -5.44 -5.47 13.88
CA ASP A 295 -4.68 -6.72 13.77
C ASP A 295 -5.63 -7.84 13.35
N GLY A 296 -5.27 -8.58 12.30
CA GLY A 296 -6.20 -9.56 11.75
C GLY A 296 -5.61 -10.63 10.86
N ALA A 297 -6.44 -11.63 10.63
CA ALA A 297 -6.16 -12.79 9.82
C ALA A 297 -7.38 -13.11 8.97
N LEU A 298 -7.19 -13.15 7.64
CA LEU A 298 -8.18 -13.67 6.70
C LEU A 298 -7.61 -14.90 6.01
N ASP A 299 -8.36 -15.97 5.96
CA ASP A 299 -7.99 -17.20 5.27
C ASP A 299 -9.00 -17.48 4.15
N VAL A 300 -8.48 -17.94 3.02
CA VAL A 300 -9.25 -18.28 1.83
C VAL A 300 -8.99 -19.74 1.49
N ASN A 301 -10.03 -20.55 1.46
CA ASN A 301 -9.95 -21.96 1.11
C ASN A 301 -10.90 -22.24 -0.06
N GLY A 302 -10.33 -22.51 -1.24
CA GLY A 302 -11.11 -22.50 -2.48
C GLY A 302 -11.72 -21.11 -2.74
N SER A 303 -13.04 -21.02 -2.74
CA SER A 303 -13.78 -19.76 -2.85
C SER A 303 -14.13 -19.14 -1.50
N ASP A 304 -14.06 -19.89 -0.41
CA ASP A 304 -14.58 -19.46 0.88
C ASP A 304 -13.57 -18.55 1.57
N VAL A 305 -14.06 -17.46 2.16
CA VAL A 305 -13.27 -16.47 2.89
C VAL A 305 -13.78 -16.42 4.32
N SER A 306 -12.88 -16.56 5.28
CA SER A 306 -13.19 -16.39 6.70
C SER A 306 -12.07 -15.71 7.45
N GLY A 307 -12.36 -15.09 8.58
CA GLY A 307 -11.32 -14.46 9.37
C GLY A 307 -11.83 -13.56 10.48
N THR A 308 -10.90 -12.94 11.17
CA THR A 308 -11.20 -11.98 12.24
C THR A 308 -10.17 -10.86 12.21
N VAL A 309 -10.66 -9.64 12.43
CA VAL A 309 -9.86 -8.42 12.57
C VAL A 309 -10.27 -7.75 13.87
N THR A 310 -9.28 -7.41 14.69
CA THR A 310 -9.46 -6.78 15.99
C THR A 310 -8.92 -5.36 15.95
N SER A 311 -9.75 -4.42 16.40
CA SER A 311 -9.36 -3.02 16.58
C SER A 311 -9.07 -2.74 18.05
N LYS A 312 -8.01 -1.97 18.33
CA LYS A 312 -7.65 -1.52 19.68
C LYS A 312 -7.36 -0.03 19.69
N VAL A 313 -7.65 0.62 20.82
CA VAL A 313 -7.30 2.02 21.09
C VAL A 313 -6.47 2.08 22.36
N ASP A 314 -5.25 2.60 22.28
CA ASP A 314 -4.22 2.61 23.33
C ASP A 314 -4.06 1.25 24.04
N GLY A 315 -4.15 0.17 23.24
CA GLY A 315 -4.07 -1.21 23.72
C GLY A 315 -5.36 -1.79 24.30
N GLY A 316 -6.39 -0.97 24.57
CA GLY A 316 -7.73 -1.41 24.98
C GLY A 316 -8.53 -1.95 23.79
N LEU A 317 -9.42 -2.92 24.02
CA LEU A 317 -10.20 -3.54 22.95
C LEU A 317 -11.29 -2.57 22.50
N TYR A 318 -11.38 -2.29 21.20
CA TYR A 318 -12.41 -1.40 20.67
C TYR A 318 -13.52 -2.19 19.98
N ALA A 319 -13.14 -3.02 19.00
CA ALA A 319 -14.09 -3.82 18.25
C ALA A 319 -13.44 -5.11 17.75
N THR A 320 -14.25 -6.14 17.56
CA THR A 320 -13.86 -7.36 16.84
C THR A 320 -14.79 -7.53 15.65
N CYS A 321 -14.22 -7.63 14.46
CA CYS A 321 -14.95 -7.83 13.22
C CYS A 321 -14.66 -9.23 12.66
N SER A 322 -15.70 -10.00 12.38
CA SER A 322 -15.59 -11.30 11.72
C SER A 322 -15.94 -11.17 10.25
N VAL A 323 -15.14 -11.81 9.41
CA VAL A 323 -15.37 -11.93 7.97
C VAL A 323 -15.86 -13.33 7.67
N THR A 324 -16.95 -13.46 6.93
CA THR A 324 -17.42 -14.75 6.40
C THR A 324 -18.03 -14.57 5.01
N GLY A 325 -17.80 -15.52 4.11
CA GLY A 325 -18.42 -15.58 2.79
C GLY A 325 -17.50 -16.17 1.75
N THR A 326 -17.44 -15.53 0.58
CA THR A 326 -16.69 -15.98 -0.59
C THR A 326 -15.77 -14.87 -1.14
N SER A 327 -14.83 -15.23 -2.01
CA SER A 327 -13.88 -14.31 -2.65
C SER A 327 -14.56 -13.17 -3.43
N ASN A 328 -15.80 -13.39 -3.87
CA ASN A 328 -16.55 -12.43 -4.70
C ASN A 328 -17.68 -11.74 -3.90
N SER A 329 -18.01 -12.25 -2.71
CA SER A 329 -19.06 -11.73 -1.86
C SER A 329 -18.87 -12.24 -0.43
N PHE A 330 -18.54 -11.34 0.49
CA PHE A 330 -18.35 -11.63 1.91
C PHE A 330 -19.11 -10.62 2.76
N THR A 331 -19.36 -10.98 4.01
CA THR A 331 -19.96 -10.12 5.04
C THR A 331 -18.91 -9.81 6.09
N LEU A 332 -18.86 -8.55 6.53
CA LEU A 332 -18.11 -8.10 7.69
C LEU A 332 -19.10 -7.78 8.80
N THR A 333 -18.98 -8.44 9.94
CA THR A 333 -19.82 -8.19 11.12
C THR A 333 -18.94 -7.74 12.26
N CYS A 334 -19.10 -6.50 12.72
CA CYS A 334 -18.34 -5.94 13.82
C CYS A 334 -19.15 -5.92 15.11
N GLN A 335 -18.49 -6.23 16.22
CA GLN A 335 -19.03 -6.14 17.57
C GLN A 335 -18.13 -5.25 18.42
N GLY A 336 -18.74 -4.29 19.11
CA GLY A 336 -18.06 -3.41 20.07
C GLY A 336 -17.61 -4.21 21.30
N ALA A 337 -16.53 -3.75 21.92
CA ALA A 337 -15.98 -4.38 23.12
C ALA A 337 -16.77 -4.07 24.41
N ASP A 338 -17.54 -2.98 24.39
CA ASP A 338 -18.39 -2.54 25.49
C ASP A 338 -19.78 -3.20 25.44
N ALA A 339 -20.53 -3.03 26.53
CA ALA A 339 -21.89 -3.58 26.65
C ALA A 339 -22.91 -2.80 25.79
N ASP A 340 -22.59 -1.55 25.45
CA ASP A 340 -23.45 -0.65 24.68
C ASP A 340 -23.33 -0.91 23.16
N GLY A 341 -22.25 -1.57 22.72
CA GLY A 341 -22.00 -1.91 21.33
C GLY A 341 -21.47 -0.72 20.51
N LEU A 342 -21.43 -0.87 19.19
CA LEU A 342 -20.91 0.17 18.29
C LEU A 342 -21.99 1.21 17.99
N SER A 343 -21.72 2.48 18.30
CA SER A 343 -22.53 3.60 17.84
C SER A 343 -22.40 3.84 16.33
N ALA A 344 -23.20 4.75 15.77
CA ALA A 344 -23.08 5.15 14.36
C ALA A 344 -21.70 5.77 14.07
N ASP A 345 -21.19 6.55 15.02
CA ASP A 345 -19.88 7.21 14.90
C ASP A 345 -18.73 6.20 15.01
N ASP A 346 -18.90 5.16 15.84
CA ASP A 346 -17.94 4.07 15.94
C ASP A 346 -17.85 3.26 14.64
N ASN A 347 -18.99 2.97 14.03
CA ASN A 347 -19.02 2.29 12.73
C ASN A 347 -18.35 3.14 11.65
N ALA A 348 -18.59 4.46 11.63
CA ALA A 348 -17.93 5.36 10.68
C ALA A 348 -16.40 5.40 10.88
N ALA A 349 -15.92 5.40 12.12
CA ALA A 349 -14.48 5.36 12.41
C ALA A 349 -13.85 4.02 12.03
N LEU A 350 -14.51 2.89 12.30
CA LEU A 350 -14.05 1.56 11.87
C LEU A 350 -13.99 1.44 10.34
N ASP A 351 -14.98 1.97 9.64
CA ASP A 351 -14.99 2.01 8.17
C ASP A 351 -13.85 2.88 7.62
N ALA A 352 -13.59 4.03 8.23
CA ALA A 352 -12.48 4.91 7.86
C ALA A 352 -11.12 4.25 8.12
N LEU A 353 -10.95 3.57 9.26
CA LEU A 353 -9.74 2.82 9.61
C LEU A 353 -9.48 1.67 8.62
N GLY A 354 -10.50 0.89 8.28
CA GLY A 354 -10.40 -0.16 7.26
C GLY A 354 -10.08 0.39 5.88
N SER A 355 -10.71 1.51 5.50
CA SER A 355 -10.45 2.20 4.23
C SER A 355 -9.03 2.76 4.16
N ALA A 356 -8.52 3.32 5.25
CA ALA A 356 -7.15 3.82 5.33
C ALA A 356 -6.13 2.68 5.26
N ALA A 357 -6.33 1.57 5.97
CA ALA A 357 -5.45 0.41 5.91
C ALA A 357 -5.33 -0.14 4.47
N GLY A 358 -6.43 -0.18 3.71
CA GLY A 358 -6.41 -0.56 2.29
C GLY A 358 -5.83 0.53 1.37
N GLY A 359 -6.17 1.80 1.61
CA GLY A 359 -5.73 2.94 0.81
C GLY A 359 -4.22 3.16 0.90
N VAL A 360 -3.64 3.02 2.08
CA VAL A 360 -2.19 3.15 2.33
C VAL A 360 -1.39 2.11 1.54
N THR A 361 -1.82 0.84 1.54
CA THR A 361 -1.23 -0.18 0.66
C THR A 361 -1.35 0.21 -0.81
N SER A 362 -2.53 0.69 -1.22
CA SER A 362 -2.77 1.03 -2.63
C SER A 362 -1.83 2.15 -3.11
N ILE A 363 -1.68 3.18 -2.28
CA ILE A 363 -0.74 4.27 -2.50
C ILE A 363 0.68 3.73 -2.62
N PHE A 364 1.13 2.92 -1.65
CA PHE A 364 2.49 2.39 -1.62
C PHE A 364 2.83 1.58 -2.87
N GLU A 365 1.94 0.67 -3.26
CA GLU A 365 2.10 -0.16 -4.46
C GLU A 365 2.08 0.70 -5.74
N GLY A 366 1.22 1.72 -5.82
CA GLY A 366 1.16 2.65 -6.94
C GLY A 366 2.44 3.48 -7.12
N ILE A 367 3.02 3.97 -6.02
CA ILE A 367 4.31 4.68 -6.04
C ILE A 367 5.40 3.76 -6.54
N LEU A 368 5.42 2.49 -6.14
CA LEU A 368 6.46 1.55 -6.55
C LEU A 368 6.34 1.07 -8.00
N GLY A 369 5.15 1.15 -8.61
CA GLY A 369 4.85 0.61 -9.95
C GLY A 369 5.91 0.91 -11.02
N PRO A 370 6.27 2.19 -11.27
CA PRO A 370 7.28 2.55 -12.28
C PRO A 370 8.67 1.93 -12.00
N ALA A 371 9.10 1.93 -10.73
CA ALA A 371 10.40 1.38 -10.34
C ALA A 371 10.42 -0.15 -10.43
N ILE A 372 9.32 -0.81 -10.06
CA ILE A 372 9.14 -2.26 -10.22
C ILE A 372 9.17 -2.65 -11.70
N GLY A 373 8.51 -1.86 -12.55
CA GLY A 373 8.53 -2.06 -14.00
C GLY A 373 9.96 -2.07 -14.55
N VAL A 374 10.81 -1.13 -14.13
CA VAL A 374 12.22 -1.05 -14.54
C VAL A 374 13.09 -2.14 -13.91
N LEU A 375 12.95 -2.39 -12.61
CA LEU A 375 13.74 -3.42 -11.91
C LEU A 375 13.39 -4.84 -12.38
N GLY A 376 12.16 -5.02 -12.86
CA GLY A 376 11.62 -6.29 -13.33
C GLY A 376 11.76 -6.52 -14.82
N ALA A 377 12.13 -5.49 -15.58
CA ALA A 377 12.26 -5.48 -17.04
C ALA A 377 13.54 -6.11 -17.57
#